data_AF-A0A2R6R2V6-F1
#
_entry.id   AF-A0A2R6R2V6-F1
#
_cell.length_a   1.000
_cell.length_b   1.000
_cell.length_c   1.000
_cell.angle_alpha   90.00
_cell.angle_beta   90.00
_cell.angle_gamma   90.00
#
_symmetry.space_group_name_H-M   'P 1'
#
loop_
_entity.id
_entity.type
_entity.pdbx_description
1 polymer ?
#
loop_
_entity_poly.entity_id
_entity_poly.type
_entity_poly.pdbx_seq_one_letter_code
_entity_poly.pdbx_strand_id
1 'polypeptide(L)'
;MYDGGDYLVLVTTDRQSAFDRVLVSIPFKGQVLNETSLWWFNKTQPITPNAIVSVPDKNVTIAKKCSVFPVEFIVRGYVTGSTDTSLWTLYKKVVRNYCGNILPDGMVKNQRLPANMLTPTTKAVVHDAPVTPDEIVQHGLMTQADYDEASRKALSLFEYGQEFLRLWFVGNCNPYEDEVLPDAPEDLISELAWRCAFM
;
A
#
# COMPACT_ATOMS: atom_id res chain seq x y z
N MET A 1 -11.79 16.05 0.30
CA MET A 1 -11.82 15.89 -1.16
C MET A 1 -12.86 16.84 -1.70
N TYR A 2 -12.54 17.57 -2.75
CA TYR A 2 -13.46 18.50 -3.41
C TYR A 2 -13.63 18.07 -4.87
N ASP A 3 -14.86 18.15 -5.37
CA ASP A 3 -15.21 17.77 -6.75
C ASP A 3 -15.10 18.98 -7.67
N GLY A 4 -14.21 18.89 -8.67
CA GLY A 4 -13.99 19.91 -9.68
C GLY A 4 -14.60 19.54 -11.05
N GLY A 5 -15.52 18.58 -11.10
CA GLY A 5 -16.07 18.04 -12.35
C GLY A 5 -15.20 16.90 -12.88
N ASP A 6 -14.32 17.20 -13.82
CA ASP A 6 -13.40 16.21 -14.43
C ASP A 6 -12.21 15.85 -13.52
N TYR A 7 -12.00 16.65 -12.46
CA TYR A 7 -10.88 16.52 -11.53
C TYR A 7 -11.36 16.41 -10.09
N LEU A 8 -10.56 15.77 -9.26
CA LEU A 8 -10.70 15.72 -7.81
C LEU A 8 -9.55 16.47 -7.17
N VAL A 9 -9.87 17.36 -6.22
CA VAL A 9 -8.89 18.03 -5.38
C VAL A 9 -8.78 17.25 -4.07
N LEU A 10 -7.65 16.58 -3.90
CA LEU A 10 -7.29 15.76 -2.75
C LEU A 10 -6.47 16.62 -1.78
N VAL A 11 -7.01 16.86 -0.59
CA VAL A 11 -6.32 17.61 0.48
C VAL A 11 -5.96 16.65 1.60
N THR A 12 -4.66 16.43 1.79
CA THR A 12 -4.12 15.57 2.83
C THR A 12 -3.92 16.38 4.10
N THR A 13 -4.69 16.07 5.14
CA THR A 13 -4.68 16.82 6.40
C THR A 13 -3.74 16.21 7.44
N ASP A 14 -3.40 17.02 8.43
CA ASP A 14 -2.56 16.64 9.57
C ASP A 14 -3.26 15.74 10.61
N ARG A 15 -4.56 15.45 10.43
CA ARG A 15 -5.30 14.55 11.33
C ARG A 15 -4.68 13.14 11.35
N GLN A 16 -4.45 12.62 12.55
CA GLN A 16 -4.07 11.25 12.82
C GLN A 16 -5.25 10.51 13.47
N SER A 17 -5.57 9.34 12.92
CA SER A 17 -6.53 8.42 13.52
C SER A 17 -5.86 7.13 13.99
N ALA A 18 -6.43 6.51 15.01
CA ALA A 18 -6.18 5.12 15.37
C ALA A 18 -7.44 4.56 16.04
N PHE A 19 -7.67 3.26 15.92
CA PHE A 19 -8.88 2.59 16.44
C PHE A 19 -10.17 3.29 15.98
N ASP A 20 -10.23 3.64 14.69
CA ASP A 20 -11.36 4.32 14.03
C ASP A 20 -11.80 5.66 14.64
N ARG A 21 -10.89 6.32 15.37
CA ARG A 21 -11.13 7.65 15.95
C ARG A 21 -10.02 8.61 15.55
N VAL A 22 -10.40 9.86 15.25
CA VAL A 22 -9.43 10.95 15.12
C VAL A 22 -8.94 11.31 16.51
N LEU A 23 -7.62 11.21 16.73
CA LEU A 23 -7.02 11.38 18.05
C LEU A 23 -6.36 12.74 18.20
N VAL A 24 -5.62 13.17 17.19
CA VAL A 24 -4.79 14.38 17.26
C VAL A 24 -4.49 14.91 15.86
N SER A 25 -4.01 16.14 15.78
CA SER A 25 -3.38 16.69 14.58
C SER A 25 -1.86 16.68 14.76
N ILE A 26 -1.13 16.06 13.84
CA ILE A 26 0.34 16.04 13.84
C ILE A 26 0.79 17.09 12.82
N PRO A 27 1.39 18.21 13.25
CA PRO A 27 1.84 19.25 12.33
C PRO A 27 2.65 18.68 11.17
N PHE A 28 2.35 19.15 9.96
CA PHE A 28 3.04 18.80 8.70
C PHE A 28 2.90 17.34 8.23
N LYS A 29 2.19 16.47 8.98
CA LYS A 29 1.92 15.10 8.55
C LYS A 29 1.29 15.03 7.16
N GLY A 30 0.36 15.94 6.86
CA GLY A 30 -0.31 15.97 5.57
C GLY A 30 0.63 16.28 4.41
N GLN A 31 1.62 17.15 4.62
CA GLN A 31 2.64 17.51 3.64
C GLN A 31 3.52 16.31 3.33
N VAL A 32 4.06 15.71 4.37
CA VAL A 32 4.97 14.57 4.29
C VAL A 32 4.32 13.39 3.57
N LEU A 33 3.07 13.06 3.92
CA LEU A 33 2.33 11.97 3.28
C LEU A 33 2.00 12.27 1.81
N ASN A 34 1.63 13.50 1.48
CA ASN A 34 1.32 13.89 0.11
C ASN A 34 2.57 13.90 -0.78
N GLU A 35 3.68 14.45 -0.30
CA GLU A 35 4.95 14.49 -1.03
C GLU A 35 5.59 13.10 -1.16
N THR A 36 5.49 12.25 -0.12
CA THR A 36 5.89 10.83 -0.21
C THR A 36 5.07 10.09 -1.26
N SER A 37 3.76 10.34 -1.32
CA SER A 37 2.90 9.75 -2.35
C SER A 37 3.32 10.20 -3.75
N LEU A 38 3.53 11.52 -3.95
CA LEU A 38 4.00 12.07 -5.22
C LEU A 38 5.33 11.45 -5.66
N TRP A 39 6.27 11.29 -4.73
CA TRP A 39 7.56 10.66 -5.00
C TRP A 39 7.39 9.22 -5.50
N TRP A 40 6.55 8.41 -4.84
CA TRP A 40 6.27 7.03 -5.28
C TRP A 40 5.56 7.01 -6.64
N PHE A 41 4.60 7.89 -6.87
CA PHE A 41 3.92 8.01 -8.16
C PHE A 41 4.90 8.34 -9.28
N ASN A 42 5.90 9.18 -9.04
CA ASN A 42 6.96 9.48 -10.00
C ASN A 42 7.90 8.29 -10.26
N LYS A 43 8.30 7.56 -9.21
CA LYS A 43 9.17 6.38 -9.35
C LYS A 43 8.50 5.22 -10.08
N THR A 44 7.18 5.11 -9.95
CA THR A 44 6.39 4.00 -10.51
C THR A 44 5.74 4.30 -11.86
N GLN A 45 5.91 5.50 -12.42
CA GLN A 45 5.40 5.85 -13.76
C GLN A 45 5.80 4.85 -14.86
N PRO A 46 7.02 4.27 -14.88
CA PRO A 46 7.39 3.28 -15.89
C PRO A 46 6.58 1.97 -15.81
N ILE A 47 5.95 1.68 -14.65
CA ILE A 47 5.18 0.46 -14.40
C ILE A 47 3.70 0.68 -14.77
N THR A 48 3.11 1.79 -14.33
CA THR A 48 1.73 2.15 -14.65
C THR A 48 1.52 3.66 -14.62
N PRO A 49 0.67 4.22 -15.50
CA PRO A 49 0.22 5.59 -15.35
C PRO A 49 -0.55 5.76 -14.04
N ASN A 50 -0.54 6.98 -13.52
CA ASN A 50 -1.33 7.40 -12.36
C ASN A 50 -2.25 8.57 -12.73
N ALA A 51 -3.18 8.90 -11.83
CA ALA A 51 -4.21 9.91 -12.08
C ALA A 51 -3.75 11.35 -11.80
N ILE A 52 -2.53 11.58 -11.31
CA ILE A 52 -2.08 12.91 -10.89
C ILE A 52 -1.98 13.85 -12.10
N VAL A 53 -2.50 15.06 -11.92
CA VAL A 53 -2.45 16.15 -12.90
C VAL A 53 -1.48 17.23 -12.44
N SER A 54 -1.60 17.66 -11.17
CA SER A 54 -0.70 18.65 -10.58
C SER A 54 -0.73 18.61 -9.05
N VAL A 55 0.28 19.21 -8.43
CA VAL A 55 0.40 19.36 -6.97
C VAL A 55 0.68 20.84 -6.68
N PRO A 56 -0.37 21.69 -6.63
CA PRO A 56 -0.21 23.15 -6.49
C PRO A 56 0.24 23.58 -5.09
N ASP A 57 0.10 22.70 -4.09
CA ASP A 57 0.50 22.93 -2.70
C ASP A 57 0.99 21.61 -2.09
N LYS A 58 1.87 21.69 -1.06
CA LYS A 58 2.45 20.51 -0.41
C LYS A 58 1.40 19.56 0.19
N ASN A 59 0.22 20.05 0.56
CA ASN A 59 -0.89 19.25 1.07
C ASN A 59 -1.93 18.88 -0.01
N VAL A 60 -1.80 19.36 -1.25
CA VAL A 60 -2.87 19.31 -2.26
C VAL A 60 -2.41 18.58 -3.52
N THR A 61 -3.13 17.53 -3.88
CA THR A 61 -2.99 16.84 -5.17
C THR A 61 -4.27 17.01 -6.00
N ILE A 62 -4.12 17.46 -7.24
CA ILE A 62 -5.20 17.45 -8.24
C ILE A 62 -5.04 16.19 -9.09
N ALA A 63 -6.08 15.36 -9.13
CA ALA A 63 -6.10 14.12 -9.90
C ALA A 63 -7.29 14.08 -10.86
N LYS A 64 -7.15 13.36 -11.97
CA LYS A 64 -8.28 13.03 -12.85
C LYS A 64 -9.31 12.22 -12.08
N LYS A 65 -10.58 12.53 -12.28
CA LYS A 65 -11.67 11.71 -11.73
C LYS A 65 -11.70 10.37 -12.45
N CYS A 66 -11.70 9.28 -11.70
CA CYS A 66 -11.71 7.92 -12.23
C CYS A 66 -12.87 7.12 -11.63
N SER A 67 -13.41 6.19 -12.40
CA SER A 67 -14.25 5.12 -11.86
C SER A 67 -13.35 4.12 -11.12
N VAL A 68 -13.63 3.88 -9.85
CA VAL A 68 -12.84 3.00 -8.99
C VAL A 68 -13.47 1.62 -8.96
N PHE A 69 -12.67 0.57 -9.13
CA PHE A 69 -13.14 -0.80 -8.93
C PHE A 69 -13.46 -1.03 -7.43
N PRO A 70 -14.56 -1.72 -7.10
CA PRO A 70 -14.95 -2.01 -5.71
C PRO A 70 -14.13 -3.16 -5.08
N VAL A 71 -12.84 -3.23 -5.41
CA VAL A 71 -11.90 -4.27 -5.00
C VAL A 71 -10.61 -3.62 -4.53
N GLU A 72 -10.10 -4.04 -3.36
CA GLU A 72 -8.80 -3.62 -2.85
C GLU A 72 -7.75 -4.69 -3.15
N PHE A 73 -6.71 -4.31 -3.90
CA PHE A 73 -5.60 -5.20 -4.23
C PHE A 73 -4.54 -5.14 -3.12
N ILE A 74 -4.56 -6.13 -2.24
CA ILE A 74 -3.55 -6.29 -1.20
C ILE A 74 -2.53 -7.31 -1.67
N VAL A 75 -1.26 -6.92 -1.73
CA VAL A 75 -0.14 -7.83 -2.01
C VAL A 75 0.58 -8.16 -0.71
N ARG A 76 0.91 -9.45 -0.50
CA ARG A 76 1.62 -9.92 0.69
C ARG A 76 2.89 -10.67 0.29
N GLY A 77 4.00 -10.33 0.92
CA GLY A 77 5.25 -11.09 0.85
C GLY A 77 5.57 -11.90 2.12
N TYR A 78 4.80 -11.73 3.20
CA TYR A 78 5.04 -12.37 4.50
C TYR A 78 3.74 -12.80 5.18
N VAL A 79 3.81 -13.88 5.95
CA VAL A 79 2.70 -14.40 6.77
C VAL A 79 2.60 -13.58 8.07
N THR A 80 1.83 -12.50 8.05
CA THR A 80 1.70 -11.61 9.22
C THR A 80 0.28 -11.04 9.37
N GLY A 81 0.12 -10.17 10.37
CA GLY A 81 -1.12 -9.52 10.76
C GLY A 81 -1.58 -9.89 12.17
N SER A 82 -2.47 -9.04 12.71
CA SER A 82 -3.03 -9.16 14.06
C SER A 82 -4.56 -9.17 14.09
N THR A 83 -5.22 -8.81 12.99
CA THR A 83 -6.69 -8.80 12.91
C THR A 83 -7.24 -10.19 12.66
N ASP A 84 -8.52 -10.40 12.97
CA ASP A 84 -9.20 -11.70 12.79
C ASP A 84 -9.25 -12.18 11.33
N THR A 85 -9.20 -11.25 10.38
CA THR A 85 -9.22 -11.50 8.93
C THR A 85 -7.83 -11.56 8.31
N SER A 86 -6.77 -11.33 9.10
CA SER A 86 -5.41 -11.36 8.59
C SER A 86 -4.93 -12.78 8.27
N LEU A 87 -4.03 -12.87 7.29
CA LEU A 87 -3.41 -14.11 6.82
C LEU A 87 -2.90 -14.98 7.98
N TRP A 88 -2.13 -14.42 8.92
CA TRP A 88 -1.60 -15.19 10.05
C TRP A 88 -2.70 -15.71 10.99
N THR A 89 -3.70 -14.90 11.32
CA THR A 89 -4.77 -15.31 12.24
C THR A 89 -5.62 -16.44 11.66
N LEU A 90 -5.95 -16.38 10.37
CA LEU A 90 -6.70 -17.44 9.68
C LEU A 90 -5.86 -18.70 9.50
N TYR A 91 -4.57 -18.55 9.15
CA TYR A 91 -3.64 -19.67 9.08
C TYR A 91 -3.53 -20.43 10.41
N LYS A 92 -3.46 -19.69 11.53
CA LYS A 92 -3.47 -20.27 12.89
C LYS A 92 -4.78 -20.99 13.22
N LYS A 93 -5.91 -20.57 12.64
CA LYS A 93 -7.23 -21.23 12.72
C LYS A 93 -7.38 -22.40 11.73
N VAL A 94 -6.27 -22.91 11.18
CA VAL A 94 -6.23 -24.06 10.24
C VAL A 94 -6.83 -23.75 8.86
N VAL A 95 -7.09 -22.48 8.55
CA VAL A 95 -7.53 -22.08 7.21
C VAL A 95 -6.31 -22.00 6.30
N ARG A 96 -6.27 -22.86 5.27
CA ARG A 96 -5.14 -22.94 4.31
C ARG A 96 -5.42 -22.27 2.98
N ASN A 97 -6.69 -22.17 2.57
CA ASN A 97 -7.07 -21.38 1.42
C ASN A 97 -7.37 -19.94 1.87
N TYR A 98 -6.55 -18.99 1.42
CA TYR A 98 -6.74 -17.58 1.70
C TYR A 98 -6.83 -16.78 0.41
N CYS A 99 -8.02 -16.24 0.11
CA CYS A 99 -8.32 -15.53 -1.14
C CYS A 99 -7.97 -16.34 -2.40
N GLY A 100 -8.12 -17.67 -2.37
CA GLY A 100 -7.76 -18.54 -3.49
C GLY A 100 -6.31 -19.05 -3.47
N ASN A 101 -5.48 -18.57 -2.55
CA ASN A 101 -4.10 -19.04 -2.39
C ASN A 101 -4.04 -20.21 -1.40
N ILE A 102 -3.47 -21.34 -1.82
CA ILE A 102 -3.23 -22.49 -0.96
C ILE A 102 -1.89 -22.33 -0.24
N LEU A 103 -1.93 -22.23 1.08
CA LEU A 103 -0.76 -22.07 1.93
C LEU A 103 -0.21 -23.44 2.35
N PRO A 104 1.12 -23.64 2.33
CA PRO A 104 1.74 -24.86 2.85
C PRO A 104 1.59 -24.95 4.37
N ASP A 105 1.63 -26.18 4.90
CA ASP A 105 1.66 -26.41 6.33
C ASP A 105 3.01 -26.01 6.96
N GLY A 106 3.02 -25.91 8.30
CA GLY A 106 4.24 -25.62 9.07
C GLY A 106 4.72 -24.17 9.05
N MET A 107 4.02 -23.24 8.37
CA MET A 107 4.39 -21.82 8.38
C MET A 107 4.32 -21.21 9.79
N VAL A 108 5.24 -20.29 10.08
CA VAL A 108 5.32 -19.54 11.33
C VAL A 108 5.04 -18.04 11.13
N LYS A 109 4.76 -17.33 12.23
CA LYS A 109 4.47 -15.89 12.19
C LYS A 109 5.67 -15.11 11.64
N ASN A 110 5.41 -14.15 10.76
CA ASN A 110 6.39 -13.30 10.07
C ASN A 110 7.32 -14.07 9.11
N GLN A 111 6.98 -15.31 8.75
CA GLN A 111 7.73 -16.04 7.73
C GLN A 111 7.52 -15.42 6.35
N ARG A 112 8.60 -15.37 5.55
CA ARG A 112 8.52 -14.97 4.13
C ARG A 112 7.72 -16.00 3.33
N LEU A 113 6.82 -15.52 2.49
CA LEU A 113 6.06 -16.35 1.55
C LEU A 113 6.97 -16.82 0.41
N PRO A 114 6.74 -18.01 -0.18
CA PRO A 114 7.53 -18.50 -1.32
C PRO A 114 7.49 -17.55 -2.53
N ALA A 115 6.34 -16.89 -2.74
CA ALA A 115 6.14 -15.87 -3.73
C ALA A 115 5.17 -14.81 -3.17
N ASN A 116 5.24 -13.59 -3.71
CA ASN A 116 4.26 -12.56 -3.42
C ASN A 116 2.89 -13.02 -3.91
N MET A 117 1.85 -12.81 -3.09
CA MET A 117 0.49 -13.23 -3.44
C MET A 117 -0.50 -12.09 -3.27
N LEU A 118 -1.54 -12.12 -4.09
CA LEU A 118 -2.68 -11.23 -3.99
C LEU A 118 -3.71 -11.79 -3.02
N THR A 119 -4.19 -10.94 -2.13
CA THR A 119 -5.23 -11.28 -1.16
C THR A 119 -6.30 -10.20 -1.19
N PRO A 120 -7.06 -10.10 -2.29
CA PRO A 120 -7.98 -9.00 -2.49
C PRO A 120 -9.12 -9.04 -1.47
N THR A 121 -9.65 -7.85 -1.17
CA THR A 121 -10.83 -7.67 -0.34
C THR A 121 -11.88 -6.86 -1.08
N THR A 122 -13.16 -7.11 -0.81
CA THR A 122 -14.24 -6.26 -1.31
C THR A 122 -14.35 -5.01 -0.45
N LYS A 123 -14.69 -3.88 -1.08
CA LYS A 123 -14.97 -2.62 -0.37
C LYS A 123 -16.43 -2.63 0.12
N ALA A 124 -16.67 -3.18 1.30
CA ALA A 124 -18.04 -3.29 1.87
C ALA A 124 -18.32 -2.16 2.88
N VAL A 125 -19.60 -1.80 3.02
CA VAL A 125 -20.03 -0.67 3.89
C VAL A 125 -19.76 -0.94 5.38
N VAL A 126 -19.72 -2.21 5.78
CA VAL A 126 -19.57 -2.61 7.19
C VAL A 126 -18.14 -3.07 7.50
N HIS A 127 -17.63 -4.08 6.78
CA HIS A 127 -16.25 -4.55 6.90
C HIS A 127 -15.76 -5.13 5.58
N ASP A 128 -14.50 -4.86 5.22
CA ASP A 128 -13.87 -5.48 4.06
C ASP A 128 -13.71 -6.98 4.28
N ALA A 129 -14.15 -7.77 3.31
CA ALA A 129 -14.10 -9.23 3.37
C ALA A 129 -13.08 -9.78 2.36
N PRO A 130 -12.25 -10.76 2.75
CA PRO A 130 -11.43 -11.52 1.81
C PRO A 130 -12.29 -12.11 0.70
N VAL A 131 -11.86 -11.95 -0.55
CA VAL A 131 -12.56 -12.46 -1.73
C VAL A 131 -11.58 -13.18 -2.65
N THR A 132 -12.05 -14.18 -3.39
CA THR A 132 -11.25 -14.89 -4.39
C THR A 132 -11.31 -14.18 -5.75
N PRO A 133 -10.31 -14.40 -6.63
CA PRO A 133 -10.35 -13.91 -8.01
C PRO A 133 -11.64 -14.29 -8.75
N ASP A 134 -12.06 -15.55 -8.62
CA ASP A 134 -13.25 -16.08 -9.29
C ASP A 134 -14.53 -15.37 -8.82
N GLU A 135 -14.66 -15.15 -7.51
CA GLU A 135 -15.80 -14.42 -6.94
C GLU A 135 -15.85 -12.95 -7.40
N ILE A 136 -14.70 -12.28 -7.58
CA ILE A 136 -14.65 -10.91 -8.10
C ILE A 136 -15.29 -10.82 -9.48
N VAL A 137 -14.92 -11.74 -10.37
CA VAL A 137 -15.41 -11.77 -11.75
C VAL A 137 -16.87 -12.25 -11.80
N GLN A 138 -17.21 -13.28 -11.04
CA GLN A 138 -18.58 -13.82 -10.97
C GLN A 138 -19.59 -12.80 -10.42
N HIS A 139 -19.20 -12.00 -9.43
CA HIS A 139 -20.04 -10.93 -8.88
C HIS A 139 -20.07 -9.67 -9.76
N GLY A 140 -19.36 -9.66 -10.90
CA GLY A 140 -19.34 -8.53 -11.83
C GLY A 140 -18.64 -7.29 -11.27
N LEU A 141 -17.75 -7.45 -10.28
CA LEU A 141 -17.01 -6.34 -9.69
C LEU A 141 -15.91 -5.83 -10.64
N MET A 142 -15.36 -6.73 -11.46
CA MET A 142 -14.37 -6.46 -12.50
C MET A 142 -14.57 -7.44 -13.66
N THR A 143 -14.13 -7.08 -14.87
CA THR A 143 -13.96 -8.07 -15.94
C THR A 143 -12.70 -8.90 -15.67
N GLN A 144 -12.60 -10.09 -16.27
CA GLN A 144 -11.38 -10.90 -16.17
C GLN A 144 -10.14 -10.13 -16.66
N ALA A 145 -10.27 -9.40 -17.78
CA ALA A 145 -9.18 -8.63 -18.35
C ALA A 145 -8.72 -7.50 -17.41
N ASP A 146 -9.66 -6.76 -16.80
CA ASP A 146 -9.34 -5.72 -15.83
C ASP A 146 -8.67 -6.31 -14.58
N TYR A 147 -9.17 -7.46 -14.10
CA TYR A 147 -8.61 -8.13 -12.94
C TYR A 147 -7.17 -8.61 -13.21
N ASP A 148 -6.90 -9.22 -14.35
CA ASP A 148 -5.58 -9.70 -14.73
C ASP A 148 -4.59 -8.54 -14.88
N GLU A 149 -5.03 -7.43 -15.48
CA GLU A 149 -4.20 -6.23 -15.63
C GLU A 149 -3.88 -5.59 -14.28
N ALA A 150 -4.89 -5.38 -13.44
CA ALA A 150 -4.73 -4.81 -12.10
C ALA A 150 -3.86 -5.69 -11.21
N SER A 151 -4.06 -7.01 -11.26
CA SER A 151 -3.29 -8.01 -10.50
C SER A 151 -1.81 -7.96 -10.85
N ARG A 152 -1.49 -7.98 -12.15
CA ARG A 152 -0.11 -7.88 -12.63
C ARG A 152 0.54 -6.57 -12.20
N LYS A 153 -0.15 -5.44 -12.37
CA LYS A 153 0.37 -4.13 -11.96
C LYS A 153 0.60 -4.05 -10.45
N ALA A 154 -0.33 -4.56 -9.63
CA ALA A 154 -0.19 -4.58 -8.19
C ALA A 154 1.03 -5.38 -7.74
N LEU A 155 1.24 -6.57 -8.32
CA LEU A 155 2.42 -7.40 -8.05
C LEU A 155 3.72 -6.69 -8.49
N SER A 156 3.76 -6.13 -9.70
CA SER A 156 4.95 -5.42 -10.19
C SER A 156 5.28 -4.18 -9.36
N LEU A 157 4.29 -3.41 -8.91
CA LEU A 157 4.49 -2.27 -8.02
C LEU A 157 5.04 -2.71 -6.66
N PHE A 158 4.52 -3.80 -6.10
CA PHE A 158 4.98 -4.33 -4.83
C PHE A 158 6.42 -4.87 -4.92
N GLU A 159 6.72 -5.64 -5.96
CA GLU A 159 8.07 -6.14 -6.24
C GLU A 159 9.07 -5.01 -6.45
N TYR A 160 8.69 -3.98 -7.21
CA TYR A 160 9.52 -2.78 -7.38
C TYR A 160 9.82 -2.10 -6.04
N GLY A 161 8.81 -1.93 -5.17
CA GLY A 161 9.01 -1.35 -3.84
C GLY A 161 9.92 -2.20 -2.95
N GLN A 162 9.74 -3.53 -2.98
CA GLN A 162 10.62 -4.46 -2.26
C GLN A 162 12.06 -4.37 -2.73
N GLU A 163 12.28 -4.39 -4.05
CA GLU A 163 13.62 -4.35 -4.62
C GLU A 163 14.29 -2.99 -4.42
N PHE A 164 13.53 -1.90 -4.57
CA PHE A 164 13.98 -0.55 -4.27
C PHE A 164 14.57 -0.46 -2.85
N LEU A 165 13.81 -0.94 -1.86
CA LEU A 165 14.27 -0.94 -0.47
C LEU A 165 15.42 -1.94 -0.25
N ARG A 166 15.36 -3.14 -0.83
CA ARG A 166 16.41 -4.16 -0.69
C ARG A 166 17.76 -3.65 -1.20
N LEU A 167 17.79 -3.03 -2.39
CA LEU A 167 19.00 -2.46 -2.98
C LEU A 167 19.54 -1.31 -2.13
N TRP A 168 18.66 -0.47 -1.60
CA TRP A 168 19.05 0.56 -0.66
C TRP A 168 19.67 -0.05 0.60
N PHE A 169 19.07 -1.08 1.20
CA PHE A 169 19.65 -1.75 2.36
C PHE A 169 21.01 -2.33 2.01
N VAL A 170 21.13 -3.17 0.98
CA VAL A 170 22.42 -3.76 0.58
C VAL A 170 23.52 -2.73 0.31
N GLY A 171 23.16 -1.57 -0.25
CA GLY A 171 24.12 -0.49 -0.53
C GLY A 171 24.55 0.32 0.69
N ASN A 172 23.80 0.26 1.80
CA ASN A 172 24.00 1.12 2.97
C ASN A 172 24.24 0.34 4.26
N CYS A 173 23.77 -0.89 4.39
CA CYS A 173 24.01 -1.80 5.52
C CYS A 173 23.71 -3.28 5.28
N ASN A 174 24.25 -4.10 6.17
CA ASN A 174 23.82 -5.47 6.37
C ASN A 174 22.96 -5.56 7.66
N PRO A 175 21.63 -5.50 7.58
CA PRO A 175 20.76 -5.50 8.75
C PRO A 175 20.76 -6.81 9.56
N TYR A 176 21.49 -7.83 9.09
CA TYR A 176 21.65 -9.12 9.78
C TYR A 176 23.01 -9.27 10.47
N GLU A 177 23.98 -8.42 10.15
CA GLU A 177 25.34 -8.47 10.72
C GLU A 177 25.71 -7.16 11.44
N ASP A 178 25.15 -6.03 11.02
CA ASP A 178 25.45 -4.73 11.60
C ASP A 178 24.67 -4.54 12.91
N GLU A 179 25.39 -4.39 14.03
CA GLU A 179 24.81 -4.06 15.34
C GLU A 179 24.16 -2.67 15.35
N VAL A 180 24.64 -1.77 14.50
CA VAL A 180 24.15 -0.40 14.33
C VAL A 180 23.80 -0.21 12.87
N LEU A 181 22.50 -0.06 12.59
CA LEU A 181 22.03 0.31 11.27
C LEU A 181 22.52 1.73 10.93
N PRO A 182 22.89 1.99 9.67
CA PRO A 182 23.26 3.32 9.21
C PRO A 182 22.10 4.26 9.45
N ASP A 183 22.43 5.48 9.84
CA ASP A 183 21.45 6.54 9.83
C ASP A 183 20.83 6.61 8.43
N ALA A 184 19.50 6.77 8.36
CA ALA A 184 18.89 7.05 7.07
C ALA A 184 19.61 8.28 6.49
N PRO A 185 19.96 8.27 5.19
CA PRO A 185 20.92 9.18 4.65
C PRO A 185 20.37 10.59 4.81
N GLU A 186 21.24 11.52 5.16
CA GLU A 186 20.84 12.86 5.55
C GLU A 186 20.04 13.56 4.46
N ASP A 187 20.16 13.19 3.19
CA ASP A 187 19.29 13.69 2.11
C ASP A 187 17.86 13.14 2.21
N LEU A 188 17.68 11.86 2.56
CA LEU A 188 16.37 11.23 2.79
C LEU A 188 15.75 11.67 4.11
N ILE A 189 16.53 11.74 5.20
CA ILE A 189 16.06 12.30 6.48
C ILE A 189 15.85 13.80 6.31
N SER A 190 16.73 14.57 5.69
CA SER A 190 16.48 15.99 5.49
C SER A 190 15.32 16.20 4.55
N GLU A 191 15.16 15.44 3.46
CA GLU A 191 13.99 15.59 2.58
C GLU A 191 12.69 15.22 3.30
N LEU A 192 12.64 14.10 4.04
CA LEU A 192 11.42 13.67 4.74
C LEU A 192 11.17 14.39 6.07
N ALA A 193 12.22 14.76 6.81
CA ALA A 193 12.18 15.41 8.12
C ALA A 193 12.26 16.93 8.05
N TRP A 194 12.92 17.58 7.07
CA TRP A 194 12.67 19.03 6.83
C TRP A 194 11.21 19.27 6.53
N ARG A 195 10.58 18.38 5.75
CA ARG A 195 9.14 18.42 5.48
C ARG A 195 8.28 18.20 6.74
N CYS A 196 8.83 17.58 7.79
CA CYS A 196 8.14 17.36 9.08
C CYS A 196 8.43 18.43 10.15
N ALA A 197 9.62 19.05 10.18
CA ALA A 197 10.16 19.64 11.42
C ALA A 197 10.51 21.13 11.35
N PHE A 198 10.62 21.75 10.18
CA PHE A 198 10.95 23.18 10.08
C PHE A 198 10.06 23.93 9.08
N MET A 199 8.90 24.36 9.59
CA MET A 199 8.23 25.63 9.25
C MET A 199 7.74 26.28 10.53
#